data_AF-A0A2V5KWV5-F1
#
_entry.id   AF-A0A2V5KWV5-F1
#
_cell.length_a   1.000
_cell.length_b   1.000
_cell.length_c   1.000
_cell.angle_alpha   90.00
_cell.angle_beta   90.00
_cell.angle_gamma   90.00
#
_symmetry.space_group_name_H-M   'P 1'
#
loop_
_entity.id
_entity.type
_entity.pdbx_description
1 polymer ?
#
loop_
_entity_poly.entity_id
_entity_poly.type
_entity_poly.pdbx_seq_one_letter_code
_entity_poly.pdbx_strand_id
1 'polypeptide(L)'
;MDKEIKAIVLFLFALVIAASAREPIKSPPPPRTQANVVRARDLGIPFEGTAGKFNSITDVSGVEVGYTTLISGEGKLEVGKGPVRTGVTAIIPRGHDSLNDPAYAGYFSLNGNGEMTGTAWVEESGFLEGPIIITNTHSVGVARDAVIA
;
A
#
# COMPACT_ATOMS: atom_id res chain seq x y z
N MET A 1 -11.12 6.03 48.71
CA MET A 1 -11.06 6.29 47.26
C MET A 1 -12.28 5.67 46.63
N ASP A 2 -13.17 6.51 46.13
CA ASP A 2 -14.53 6.14 45.77
C ASP A 2 -14.57 5.08 44.67
N LYS A 3 -15.57 4.18 44.71
CA LYS A 3 -15.68 3.09 43.71
C LYS A 3 -15.83 3.66 42.30
N GLU A 4 -16.45 4.82 42.18
CA GLU A 4 -16.62 5.55 40.92
C GLU A 4 -15.28 6.06 40.37
N ILE A 5 -14.40 6.60 41.23
CA ILE A 5 -13.07 7.08 40.81
C ILE A 5 -12.23 5.92 40.28
N LYS A 6 -12.29 4.75 40.92
CA LYS A 6 -11.60 3.54 40.42
C LYS A 6 -12.16 3.06 39.08
N ALA A 7 -13.47 3.12 38.88
CA ALA A 7 -14.11 2.72 37.62
C ALA A 7 -13.73 3.66 36.48
N ILE A 8 -13.70 4.98 36.71
CA ILE A 8 -13.30 5.98 35.72
C ILE A 8 -11.82 5.82 35.35
N VAL A 9 -10.94 5.61 36.33
CA VAL A 9 -9.51 5.38 36.07
C VAL A 9 -9.30 4.09 35.27
N LEU A 10 -10.01 3.01 35.59
CA LEU A 10 -9.91 1.75 34.85
C LEU A 10 -10.42 1.87 33.41
N PHE A 11 -11.51 2.62 33.21
CA PHE A 11 -12.07 2.89 31.89
C PHE A 11 -11.14 3.74 31.02
N LEU A 12 -10.59 4.83 31.58
CA LEU A 12 -9.60 5.66 30.88
C LEU A 12 -8.33 4.88 30.55
N PHE A 13 -7.88 4.00 31.44
CA PHE A 13 -6.71 3.16 31.20
C PHE A 13 -6.97 2.13 30.08
N ALA A 14 -8.15 1.52 30.03
CA ALA A 14 -8.56 0.64 28.94
C ALA A 14 -8.66 1.38 27.60
N LEU A 15 -9.12 2.64 27.60
CA LEU A 15 -9.24 3.48 26.41
C LEU A 15 -7.87 3.87 25.85
N VAL A 16 -6.88 4.16 26.72
CA VAL A 16 -5.49 4.44 26.32
C VAL A 16 -4.82 3.18 25.77
N ILE A 17 -5.05 2.01 26.37
CA ILE A 17 -4.53 0.74 25.83
C ILE A 17 -5.12 0.46 24.45
N ALA A 18 -6.44 0.62 24.28
CA ALA A 18 -7.09 0.43 22.97
C ALA A 18 -6.57 1.41 21.91
N ALA A 19 -6.31 2.67 22.29
CA ALA A 19 -5.75 3.68 21.40
C ALA A 19 -4.26 3.44 21.03
N SER A 20 -3.50 2.75 21.90
CA SER A 20 -2.10 2.36 21.67
C SER A 20 -1.91 0.92 21.18
N ALA A 21 -2.98 0.13 21.05
CA ALA A 21 -2.93 -1.28 20.68
C ALA A 21 -2.77 -1.53 19.17
N ARG A 22 -2.59 -0.49 18.35
CA ARG A 22 -2.07 -0.66 16.98
C ARG A 22 -0.60 -1.07 17.09
N GLU A 23 -0.35 -2.37 17.18
CA GLU A 23 0.99 -2.87 16.90
C GLU A 23 1.40 -2.34 15.52
N PRO A 24 2.59 -1.71 15.39
CA PRO A 24 3.12 -1.40 14.08
C PRO A 24 3.16 -2.71 13.30
N ILE A 25 2.44 -2.78 12.19
CA ILE A 25 2.53 -3.92 11.27
C ILE A 25 3.99 -3.99 10.85
N LYS A 26 4.74 -4.92 11.45
CA LYS A 26 6.15 -5.11 11.14
C LYS A 26 6.22 -5.47 9.68
N SER A 27 6.85 -4.60 8.88
CA SER A 27 7.06 -4.88 7.48
C SER A 27 7.75 -6.23 7.34
N PRO A 28 7.29 -7.12 6.45
CA PRO A 28 8.01 -8.34 6.15
C PRO A 28 9.47 -7.98 5.80
N PRO A 29 10.44 -8.86 6.11
CA PRO A 29 11.83 -8.61 5.73
C PRO A 29 11.90 -8.31 4.23
N PRO A 30 12.70 -7.31 3.82
CA PRO A 30 12.78 -6.93 2.42
C PRO A 30 13.10 -8.17 1.60
N PRO A 31 12.38 -8.42 0.50
CA PRO A 31 12.67 -9.58 -0.34
C PRO A 31 14.15 -9.53 -0.72
N ARG A 32 14.82 -10.69 -0.67
CA ARG A 32 16.18 -10.83 -1.19
C ARG A 32 16.20 -10.19 -2.58
N THR A 33 16.92 -9.09 -2.73
CA THR A 33 17.20 -8.46 -4.01
C THR A 33 17.96 -9.49 -4.83
N GLN A 34 17.27 -10.28 -5.65
CA GLN A 34 17.90 -11.26 -6.51
C GLN A 34 17.94 -10.74 -7.95
N ALA A 35 19.17 -10.78 -8.47
CA ALA A 35 19.63 -10.57 -9.84
C ALA A 35 19.79 -9.11 -10.31
N ASN A 36 20.87 -8.87 -11.06
CA ASN A 36 21.09 -7.69 -11.90
C ASN A 36 19.88 -7.50 -12.83
N VAL A 37 18.92 -6.68 -12.42
CA VAL A 37 17.75 -6.37 -13.24
C VAL A 37 18.21 -5.46 -14.37
N VAL A 38 18.39 -6.04 -15.56
CA VAL A 38 18.66 -5.30 -16.79
C VAL A 38 17.38 -4.55 -17.18
N ARG A 39 17.44 -3.23 -17.31
CA ARG A 39 16.31 -2.40 -17.73
C ARG A 39 16.39 -2.11 -19.23
N ALA A 40 15.28 -1.63 -19.80
CA ALA A 40 15.17 -1.37 -21.23
C ALA A 40 16.27 -0.44 -21.79
N ARG A 41 16.64 0.63 -21.06
CA ARG A 41 17.73 1.54 -21.45
C ARG A 41 19.11 0.87 -21.42
N ASP A 42 19.34 -0.10 -20.52
CA ASP A 42 20.60 -0.86 -20.45
C ASP A 42 20.76 -1.79 -21.68
N LEU A 43 19.67 -2.13 -22.35
CA LEU A 43 19.63 -2.87 -23.62
C LEU A 43 19.72 -1.95 -24.86
N GLY A 44 19.90 -0.64 -24.68
CA GLY A 44 19.96 0.32 -25.79
C GLY A 44 18.62 0.65 -26.44
N ILE A 45 17.49 0.30 -25.81
CA ILE A 45 16.16 0.67 -26.32
C ILE A 45 16.00 2.20 -26.22
N PRO A 46 15.71 2.91 -27.34
CA PRO A 46 15.60 4.36 -27.33
C PRO A 46 14.28 4.80 -26.69
N PHE A 47 14.37 5.79 -25.80
CA PHE A 47 13.22 6.49 -25.21
C PHE A 47 13.51 7.99 -25.18
N GLU A 48 12.47 8.79 -25.36
CA GLU A 48 12.53 10.24 -25.21
C GLU A 48 12.72 10.65 -23.72
N GLY A 49 13.14 11.89 -23.52
CA GLY A 49 13.30 12.50 -22.20
C GLY A 49 14.53 12.02 -21.40
N THR A 50 14.81 12.76 -20.32
CA THR A 50 15.91 12.46 -19.38
C THR A 50 15.32 11.87 -18.10
N ALA A 51 15.72 10.65 -17.76
CA ALA A 51 15.28 9.99 -16.54
C ALA A 51 15.94 10.62 -15.28
N GLY A 52 15.27 10.49 -14.15
CA GLY A 52 15.87 10.76 -12.84
C GLY A 52 16.99 9.77 -12.49
N LYS A 53 17.62 9.98 -11.33
CA LYS A 53 18.77 9.18 -10.87
C LYS A 53 18.46 7.69 -10.81
N PHE A 54 17.28 7.35 -10.28
CA PHE A 54 16.83 5.98 -10.13
C PHE A 54 16.04 5.50 -11.35
N ASN A 55 15.60 6.40 -12.22
CA ASN A 55 14.68 6.13 -13.34
C ASN A 55 13.46 5.36 -12.83
N SER A 56 12.80 5.90 -11.80
CA SER A 56 11.69 5.28 -11.09
C SER A 56 10.79 6.33 -10.42
N ILE A 57 9.59 5.95 -9.96
CA ILE A 57 8.66 6.87 -9.30
C ILE A 57 9.23 7.51 -8.01
N THR A 58 10.16 6.83 -7.33
CA THR A 58 10.82 7.33 -6.12
C THR A 58 11.90 8.39 -6.40
N ASP A 59 12.13 8.76 -7.66
CA ASP A 59 12.86 9.99 -7.98
C ASP A 59 12.08 11.25 -7.56
N VAL A 60 10.77 11.14 -7.35
CA VAL A 60 9.96 12.19 -6.71
C VAL A 60 10.20 12.17 -5.21
N SER A 61 10.74 13.27 -4.67
CA SER A 61 11.09 13.38 -3.26
C SER A 61 9.90 13.08 -2.34
N GLY A 62 10.11 12.20 -1.36
CA GLY A 62 9.10 11.79 -0.38
C GLY A 62 8.21 10.63 -0.83
N VAL A 63 8.19 10.26 -2.12
CA VAL A 63 7.44 9.08 -2.56
C VAL A 63 8.14 7.82 -2.10
N GLU A 64 7.41 6.95 -1.41
CA GLU A 64 7.89 5.63 -0.98
C GLU A 64 7.10 4.52 -1.68
N VAL A 65 7.78 3.39 -1.95
CA VAL A 65 7.16 2.20 -2.55
C VAL A 65 7.55 0.98 -1.73
N GLY A 66 6.54 0.21 -1.32
CA GLY A 66 6.70 -1.09 -0.67
C GLY A 66 5.95 -2.17 -1.45
N TYR A 67 6.41 -3.41 -1.38
CA TYR A 67 5.71 -4.52 -2.01
C TYR A 67 5.92 -5.83 -1.26
N THR A 68 4.93 -6.70 -1.37
CA THR A 68 4.99 -8.09 -0.93
C THR A 68 4.68 -8.99 -2.12
N THR A 69 5.56 -9.94 -2.39
CA THR A 69 5.38 -10.95 -3.44
C THR A 69 5.12 -12.30 -2.80
N LEU A 70 3.97 -12.92 -3.11
CA LEU A 70 3.58 -14.22 -2.61
C LEU A 70 3.73 -15.26 -3.73
N ILE A 71 4.72 -16.14 -3.56
CA ILE A 71 5.01 -17.25 -4.46
C ILE A 71 5.09 -18.53 -3.62
N SER A 72 4.12 -19.42 -3.78
CA SER A 72 4.10 -20.72 -3.09
C SER A 72 3.32 -21.79 -3.87
N GLY A 73 3.65 -23.06 -3.64
CA GLY A 73 3.05 -24.20 -4.34
C GLY A 73 3.45 -24.30 -5.82
N GLU A 74 3.20 -25.47 -6.40
CA GLU A 74 3.52 -25.83 -7.79
C GLU A 74 2.45 -26.79 -8.34
N GLY A 75 2.49 -27.08 -9.64
CA GLY A 75 1.60 -28.05 -10.28
C GLY A 75 0.23 -27.49 -10.68
N LYS A 76 -0.77 -28.38 -10.77
CA LYS A 76 -2.11 -28.04 -11.25
C LYS A 76 -2.83 -27.11 -10.26
N LEU A 77 -3.61 -26.17 -10.78
CA LEU A 77 -4.44 -25.28 -9.99
C LEU A 77 -5.47 -26.04 -9.15
N GLU A 78 -5.43 -25.81 -7.84
CA GLU A 78 -6.48 -26.13 -6.88
C GLU A 78 -7.03 -24.83 -6.29
N VAL A 79 -8.29 -24.52 -6.58
CA VAL A 79 -8.96 -23.29 -6.12
C VAL A 79 -8.94 -23.23 -4.59
N GLY A 80 -8.53 -22.08 -4.05
CA GLY A 80 -8.39 -21.86 -2.61
C GLY A 80 -7.07 -22.36 -2.01
N LYS A 81 -6.18 -23.00 -2.78
CA LYS A 81 -4.88 -23.51 -2.30
C LYS A 81 -3.68 -23.00 -3.10
N GLY A 82 -3.77 -22.98 -4.43
CA GLY A 82 -2.67 -22.52 -5.28
C GLY A 82 -2.47 -23.35 -6.56
N PRO A 83 -1.34 -23.19 -7.25
CA PRO A 83 -0.17 -22.40 -6.85
C PRO A 83 -0.48 -20.90 -6.68
N VAL A 84 0.09 -20.28 -5.65
CA VAL A 84 -0.10 -18.86 -5.35
C VAL A 84 0.97 -18.04 -6.08
N ARG A 85 0.53 -17.12 -6.93
CA ARG A 85 1.40 -16.15 -7.61
C ARG A 85 0.70 -14.79 -7.58
N THR A 86 0.81 -14.11 -6.46
CA THR A 86 0.12 -12.83 -6.23
C THR A 86 0.97 -11.91 -5.37
N GLY A 87 0.44 -10.76 -4.98
CA GLY A 87 1.15 -9.80 -4.15
C GLY A 87 0.37 -8.52 -3.97
N VAL A 88 0.99 -7.59 -3.27
CA VAL A 88 0.49 -6.24 -3.04
C VAL A 88 1.65 -5.27 -3.24
N THR A 89 1.40 -4.16 -3.92
CA THR A 89 2.29 -2.99 -3.97
C THR A 89 1.59 -1.81 -3.32
N ALA A 90 2.31 -1.08 -2.47
CA ALA A 90 1.86 0.14 -1.83
C ALA A 90 2.75 1.30 -2.29
N ILE A 91 2.12 2.42 -2.66
CA ILE A 91 2.80 3.68 -2.99
C ILE A 91 2.29 4.72 -1.99
N ILE A 92 3.21 5.34 -1.25
CA ILE A 92 2.89 6.39 -0.28
C ILE A 92 3.33 7.73 -0.87
N PRO A 93 2.39 8.60 -1.30
CA PRO A 93 2.73 9.80 -2.08
C PRO A 93 3.62 10.81 -1.35
N ARG A 94 3.55 10.85 -0.02
CA ARG A 94 4.29 11.80 0.84
C ARG A 94 5.21 11.10 1.87
N GLY A 95 5.36 9.78 1.78
CA GLY A 95 6.17 8.99 2.70
C GLY A 95 5.42 8.56 3.96
N HIS A 96 5.92 7.53 4.64
CA HIS A 96 5.25 6.90 5.78
C HIS A 96 4.95 7.84 6.96
N ASP A 97 5.81 8.84 7.20
CA ASP A 97 5.64 9.82 8.28
C ASP A 97 4.48 10.81 8.02
N SER A 98 4.04 10.94 6.76
CA SER A 98 3.00 11.86 6.29
C SER A 98 1.78 11.13 5.73
N LEU A 99 1.45 9.94 6.26
CA LEU A 99 0.32 9.12 5.78
C LEU A 99 -1.05 9.83 5.84
N ASN A 100 -1.22 10.78 6.76
CA ASN A 100 -2.46 11.53 6.93
C ASN A 100 -2.48 12.86 6.16
N ASP A 101 -1.39 13.22 5.47
CA ASP A 101 -1.33 14.46 4.71
C ASP A 101 -1.85 14.21 3.28
N PRO A 102 -2.91 14.91 2.83
CA PRO A 102 -3.47 14.68 1.50
C PRO A 102 -2.50 15.12 0.39
N ALA A 103 -2.58 14.41 -0.75
CA ALA A 103 -1.93 14.79 -2.00
C ALA A 103 -3.00 15.24 -3.00
N TYR A 104 -2.75 16.30 -3.77
CA TYR A 104 -3.63 16.62 -4.90
C TYR A 104 -3.60 15.46 -5.91
N ALA A 105 -4.77 15.07 -6.40
CA ALA A 105 -4.91 13.93 -7.27
C ALA A 105 -6.04 14.12 -8.29
N GLY A 106 -5.95 13.33 -9.35
CA GLY A 106 -7.00 13.13 -10.33
C GLY A 106 -6.89 11.72 -10.89
N TYR A 107 -7.96 11.21 -11.48
CA TYR A 107 -7.95 9.91 -12.13
C TYR A 107 -8.63 9.99 -13.50
N PHE A 108 -8.32 9.01 -14.35
CA PHE A 108 -8.95 8.88 -15.66
C PHE A 108 -9.14 7.41 -15.98
N SER A 109 -10.34 7.06 -16.43
CA SER A 109 -10.65 5.71 -16.89
C SER A 109 -10.66 5.67 -18.42
N LEU A 110 -9.59 5.14 -19.02
CA LEU A 110 -9.56 4.87 -20.46
C LEU A 110 -10.56 3.76 -20.83
N ASN A 111 -10.63 2.71 -20.01
CA ASN A 111 -11.58 1.61 -20.12
C ASN A 111 -11.90 1.08 -18.72
N GLY A 112 -13.19 1.01 -18.38
CA GLY A 112 -13.66 0.64 -17.05
C GLY A 112 -13.66 -0.85 -16.72
N ASN A 113 -12.96 -1.70 -17.47
CA ASN A 113 -12.86 -3.13 -17.17
C ASN A 113 -11.79 -3.41 -16.10
N GLY A 114 -12.02 -2.88 -14.90
CA GLY A 114 -11.13 -2.96 -13.74
C GLY A 114 -11.81 -2.40 -12.50
N GLU A 115 -11.07 -2.34 -11.38
CA GLU A 115 -11.57 -1.80 -10.12
C GLU A 115 -10.55 -0.81 -9.54
N MET A 116 -11.04 0.31 -9.01
CA MET A 116 -10.26 1.34 -8.33
C MET A 116 -11.16 2.04 -7.30
N THR A 117 -11.06 1.60 -6.05
CA THR A 117 -11.80 2.20 -4.93
C THR A 117 -11.27 3.60 -4.59
N GLY A 118 -12.13 4.46 -4.05
CA GLY A 118 -11.74 5.81 -3.58
C GLY A 118 -11.82 6.93 -4.63
N THR A 119 -12.08 6.58 -5.90
CA THR A 119 -12.18 7.53 -7.02
C THR A 119 -13.27 8.59 -6.85
N ALA A 120 -14.41 8.23 -6.25
CA ALA A 120 -15.48 9.20 -5.97
C ALA A 120 -15.01 10.36 -5.06
N TRP A 121 -14.12 10.09 -4.09
CA TRP A 121 -13.55 11.13 -3.24
C TRP A 121 -12.50 11.96 -3.96
N VAL A 122 -11.70 11.32 -4.81
CA VAL A 122 -10.72 12.03 -5.66
C VAL A 122 -11.42 13.00 -6.61
N GLU A 123 -12.53 12.59 -7.22
CA GLU A 123 -13.33 13.44 -8.12
C GLU A 123 -13.93 14.65 -7.39
N GLU A 124 -14.51 14.42 -6.20
CA GLU A 124 -15.19 15.47 -5.43
C GLU A 124 -14.20 16.44 -4.78
N SER A 125 -13.16 15.92 -4.14
CA SER A 125 -12.25 16.71 -3.30
C SER A 125 -11.00 17.20 -4.03
N GLY A 126 -10.61 16.53 -5.12
CA GLY A 126 -9.30 16.73 -5.76
C GLY A 126 -8.13 16.21 -4.93
N PHE A 127 -8.38 15.44 -3.86
CA PHE A 127 -7.37 14.90 -2.97
C PHE A 127 -7.34 13.37 -2.97
N LEU A 128 -6.14 12.83 -2.82
CA LEU A 128 -5.86 11.46 -2.44
C LEU A 128 -5.34 11.43 -1.01
N GLU A 129 -5.97 10.59 -0.19
CA GLU A 129 -5.64 10.38 1.22
C GLU A 129 -5.14 8.96 1.43
N GLY A 130 -4.07 8.80 2.19
CA GLY A 130 -3.45 7.50 2.45
C GLY A 130 -2.67 6.93 1.26
N PRO A 131 -2.34 5.62 1.30
CA PRO A 131 -1.53 4.96 0.28
C PRO A 131 -2.36 4.54 -0.95
N ILE A 132 -1.69 4.46 -2.11
CA ILE A 132 -2.21 3.77 -3.29
C ILE A 132 -1.84 2.30 -3.18
N ILE A 133 -2.83 1.41 -3.19
CA ILE A 133 -2.62 -0.04 -3.14
C ILE A 133 -2.97 -0.70 -4.47
N ILE A 134 -2.06 -1.53 -4.97
CA ILE A 134 -2.21 -2.32 -6.19
C ILE A 134 -2.13 -3.80 -5.82
N THR A 135 -3.17 -4.56 -6.17
CA THR A 135 -3.30 -6.00 -5.90
C THR A 135 -4.07 -6.69 -7.04
N ASN A 136 -4.36 -7.99 -6.91
CA ASN A 136 -5.19 -8.72 -7.86
C ASN A 136 -6.69 -8.38 -7.69
N THR A 137 -7.48 -8.64 -8.74
CA THR A 137 -8.92 -8.31 -8.82
C THR A 137 -9.74 -8.81 -7.64
N HIS A 138 -9.47 -10.02 -7.15
CA HIS A 138 -10.28 -10.64 -6.08
C HIS A 138 -9.78 -10.29 -4.67
N SER A 139 -8.69 -9.52 -4.55
CA SER A 139 -8.13 -9.09 -3.27
C SER A 139 -8.36 -7.60 -3.00
N VAL A 140 -9.09 -6.88 -3.86
CA VAL A 140 -9.39 -5.45 -3.65
C VAL A 140 -10.07 -5.21 -2.30
N GLY A 141 -11.09 -5.99 -1.95
CA GLY A 141 -11.79 -5.86 -0.67
C GLY A 141 -10.87 -6.07 0.53
N VAL A 142 -10.07 -7.14 0.51
CA VAL A 142 -9.10 -7.44 1.58
C VAL A 142 -8.03 -6.34 1.69
N ALA A 143 -7.53 -5.84 0.57
CA ALA A 143 -6.54 -4.77 0.55
C ALA A 143 -7.10 -3.46 1.12
N ARG A 144 -8.33 -3.09 0.75
CA ARG A 144 -9.04 -1.94 1.32
C ARG A 144 -9.18 -2.09 2.83
N ASP A 145 -9.68 -3.22 3.31
CA ASP A 145 -9.93 -3.43 4.74
C ASP A 145 -8.63 -3.42 5.54
N ALA A 146 -7.55 -3.99 4.98
CA ALA A 146 -6.22 -3.99 5.60
C ALA A 146 -5.57 -2.59 5.68
N VAL A 147 -5.88 -1.68 4.75
CA VAL A 147 -5.41 -0.28 4.82
C VAL A 147 -6.09 0.50 5.95
N ILE A 148 -7.35 0.16 6.26
CA ILE A 148 -8.16 0.87 7.26
C ILE A 148 -7.85 0.39 8.69
N ALA A 149 -7.56 -0.90 8.87
CA ALA A 149 -7.33 -1.57 10.17
C ALA A 149 -6.26 -0.87 11.03
#